data_AF-A0A5C6U917-F1
#
_entry.id   AF-A0A5C6U917-F1
#
_cell.length_a   1.000
_cell.length_b   1.000
_cell.length_c   1.000
_cell.angle_alpha   90.00
_cell.angle_beta   90.00
_cell.angle_gamma   90.00
#
_symmetry.space_group_name_H-M   'P 1'
#
loop_
_entity.id
_entity.type
_entity.pdbx_description
1 polymer ?
#
loop_
_entity_poly.entity_id
_entity_poly.type
_entity_poly.pdbx_seq_one_letter_code
_entity_poly.pdbx_strand_id
1 'polypeptide(L)'
;MMTKMMHGFGLRGALCALLMVALIGCGGEVVPDDAASAQGAVENDHIDNPDPNGESPADEPPPGEQPEDYYENEDIDEDAYPAEPPPGEQPEDYYENEDIDEDAYPAEPPPGETPPAHCICPMIHAPVCGEDGTTYGNSCHAACVDVAVAYDGECRDDGPGDCVCTEEYRPVCGADGQTYSNGCKAGCAGVDIAYEGACRRLPPADCICPMIHAPVCGEDGHTYGNSCHAACVDVAVAYEGACGGF
;
A
#
# COMPACT_ATOMS: atom_id res chain seq x y z
N MET A 1 57.73 56.66 -17.99
CA MET A 1 56.37 56.76 -18.56
C MET A 1 55.48 55.87 -17.71
N MET A 2 55.02 56.40 -16.57
CA MET A 2 53.65 56.89 -16.34
C MET A 2 52.60 55.77 -16.32
N THR A 3 52.36 55.30 -15.10
CA THR A 3 51.12 54.71 -14.59
C THR A 3 49.92 55.65 -14.79
N LYS A 4 48.76 55.08 -15.17
CA LYS A 4 47.42 55.70 -15.10
C LYS A 4 46.40 54.53 -15.04
N MET A 5 45.76 54.24 -13.89
CA MET A 5 44.54 54.86 -13.32
C MET A 5 43.32 54.69 -14.24
N MET A 6 42.08 54.38 -13.84
CA MET A 6 41.29 54.22 -12.59
C MET A 6 39.87 53.80 -13.08
N HIS A 7 39.01 53.08 -12.35
CA HIS A 7 37.92 53.55 -11.45
C HIS A 7 36.97 52.33 -11.24
N GLY A 8 36.24 52.12 -10.14
CA GLY A 8 35.76 53.09 -9.16
C GLY A 8 35.34 52.47 -7.82
N PHE A 9 35.06 53.39 -6.92
CA PHE A 9 34.94 53.30 -5.47
C PHE A 9 33.50 53.63 -5.04
N GLY A 10 33.09 53.17 -3.86
CA GLY A 10 32.06 53.79 -3.01
C GLY A 10 32.17 53.22 -1.59
N LEU A 11 33.08 53.73 -0.74
CA LEU A 11 32.88 54.69 0.36
C LEU A 11 31.67 54.38 1.26
N ARG A 12 31.86 53.84 2.48
CA ARG A 12 32.35 54.44 3.76
C ARG A 12 31.25 55.16 4.56
N GLY A 13 31.10 54.74 5.82
CA GLY A 13 30.04 55.14 6.73
C GLY A 13 30.21 56.45 7.51
N ALA A 14 29.18 56.72 8.30
CA ALA A 14 29.00 57.61 9.47
C ALA A 14 27.46 57.56 9.73
N LEU A 15 26.85 57.59 10.90
CA LEU A 15 27.13 58.20 12.19
C LEU A 15 26.40 57.39 13.28
N CYS A 16 27.06 57.24 14.42
CA CYS A 16 26.41 57.01 15.70
C CYS A 16 25.95 58.38 16.24
N ALA A 17 24.64 58.58 16.45
CA ALA A 17 24.11 59.76 17.12
C ALA A 17 22.88 59.37 17.96
N LEU A 18 23.13 59.17 19.26
CA LEU A 18 22.38 59.73 20.39
C LEU A 18 20.84 59.80 20.24
N LEU A 19 20.16 58.86 20.89
CA LEU A 19 18.89 59.15 21.57
C LEU A 19 18.83 58.34 22.88
N MET A 20 19.40 58.92 23.93
CA MET A 20 19.09 58.61 25.32
C MET A 20 17.86 59.44 25.72
N VAL A 21 16.70 58.80 25.98
CA VAL A 21 15.77 59.20 27.06
C VAL A 21 14.98 57.96 27.56
N ALA A 22 15.39 57.49 28.75
CA ALA A 22 14.63 57.00 29.91
C ALA A 22 13.61 55.83 29.86
N LEU A 23 14.04 54.68 30.42
CA LEU A 23 13.51 53.97 31.60
C LEU A 23 11.98 53.90 31.87
N ILE A 24 11.44 52.67 31.95
CA ILE A 24 10.67 52.07 33.08
C ILE A 24 10.68 50.53 32.87
N GLY A 25 10.92 49.77 33.96
CA GLY A 25 11.29 48.34 33.94
C GLY A 25 10.14 47.31 33.99
N CYS A 26 10.48 46.16 34.61
CA CYS A 26 9.82 44.83 34.69
C CYS A 26 10.43 43.85 33.67
N GLY A 27 11.04 42.71 34.02
CA GLY A 27 10.87 41.79 35.15
C GLY A 27 10.49 40.41 34.60
N GLY A 28 11.13 39.33 35.05
CA GLY A 28 10.85 37.92 34.67
C GLY A 28 11.94 37.31 33.79
N GLU A 29 13.04 36.76 34.30
CA GLU A 29 13.21 35.52 35.09
C GLU A 29 12.89 34.24 34.31
N VAL A 30 13.98 33.56 33.95
CA VAL A 30 14.11 32.15 33.60
C VAL A 30 13.58 31.28 34.74
N VAL A 31 12.70 30.33 34.43
CA VAL A 31 12.33 29.22 35.32
C VAL A 31 12.85 27.91 34.76
N PRO A 32 13.71 27.19 35.50
CA PRO A 32 13.80 25.75 35.47
C PRO A 32 13.00 25.16 36.64
N ASP A 33 12.23 24.10 36.42
CA ASP A 33 11.69 23.29 37.52
C ASP A 33 12.06 21.82 37.30
N ASP A 34 13.02 21.37 38.11
CA ASP A 34 13.25 19.98 38.43
C ASP A 34 12.24 19.51 39.49
N ALA A 35 11.77 18.28 39.31
CA ALA A 35 11.50 17.26 40.33
C ALA A 35 10.57 17.54 41.52
N ALA A 36 9.54 16.69 41.67
CA ALA A 36 9.24 16.05 42.96
C ALA A 36 8.46 14.73 42.81
N SER A 37 9.04 13.71 43.43
CA SER A 37 8.54 12.35 43.65
C SER A 37 7.20 12.27 44.39
N ALA A 38 6.49 11.15 44.19
CA ALA A 38 5.76 10.49 45.27
C ALA A 38 5.80 8.97 45.08
N GLN A 39 6.40 8.28 46.06
CA GLN A 39 6.23 6.85 46.30
C GLN A 39 4.92 6.63 47.05
N GLY A 40 4.20 5.57 46.70
CA GLY A 40 3.09 5.02 47.46
C GLY A 40 2.88 3.57 47.05
N ALA A 41 3.25 2.65 47.96
CA ALA A 41 2.99 1.22 47.88
C ALA A 41 1.50 0.92 48.11
N VAL A 42 1.15 -0.39 48.06
CA VAL A 42 -0.14 -1.08 48.29
C VAL A 42 -0.77 -1.52 46.95
N GLU A 43 -1.04 -2.78 46.62
CA GLU A 43 -0.96 -4.10 47.28
C GLU A 43 -0.87 -5.17 46.16
N ASN A 44 -0.15 -6.27 46.41
CA ASN A 44 -0.36 -7.53 45.71
C ASN A 44 -1.77 -8.02 46.00
N ASP A 45 -2.53 -8.45 44.98
CA ASP A 45 -3.37 -9.65 45.00
C ASP A 45 -4.31 -9.67 43.78
N HIS A 46 -3.89 -10.31 42.68
CA HIS A 46 -4.59 -11.45 42.07
C HIS A 46 -3.86 -11.87 40.79
N ILE A 47 -3.12 -12.96 40.93
CA ILE A 47 -2.80 -13.86 39.82
C ILE A 47 -4.09 -14.65 39.59
N ASP A 48 -4.87 -14.29 38.58
CA ASP A 48 -5.87 -15.18 38.01
C ASP A 48 -5.33 -15.78 36.70
N ASN A 49 -4.59 -16.86 36.88
CA ASN A 49 -4.57 -18.00 35.97
C ASN A 49 -4.65 -19.22 36.90
N PRO A 50 -5.51 -20.24 36.69
CA PRO A 50 -6.06 -20.67 35.40
C PRO A 50 -7.56 -21.08 35.42
N ASP A 51 -8.20 -21.16 34.25
CA ASP A 51 -9.13 -22.25 33.99
C ASP A 51 -8.66 -23.03 32.75
N PRO A 52 -8.20 -24.29 32.91
CA PRO A 52 -7.72 -25.12 31.82
C PRO A 52 -8.82 -25.97 31.16
N ASN A 53 -10.11 -25.79 31.47
CA ASN A 53 -11.22 -26.45 30.77
C ASN A 53 -12.50 -25.61 30.81
N GLY A 54 -12.61 -24.59 29.95
CA GLY A 54 -13.83 -23.83 29.72
C GLY A 54 -14.15 -23.80 28.23
N GLU A 55 -15.15 -24.59 27.86
CA GLU A 55 -15.63 -24.84 26.51
C GLU A 55 -15.93 -23.54 25.74
N SER A 56 -15.45 -23.46 24.51
CA SER A 56 -15.86 -22.43 23.54
C SER A 56 -17.38 -22.44 23.41
N PRO A 57 -18.09 -21.29 23.44
CA PRO A 57 -19.44 -21.24 22.92
C PRO A 57 -19.34 -21.59 21.43
N ALA A 58 -19.97 -22.69 21.06
CA ALA A 58 -20.14 -23.08 19.68
C ALA A 58 -20.95 -22.01 18.95
N ASP A 59 -20.56 -21.73 17.72
CA ASP A 59 -21.38 -21.05 16.73
C ASP A 59 -22.70 -21.83 16.56
N GLU A 60 -23.79 -21.30 17.12
CA GLU A 60 -25.13 -21.70 16.69
C GLU A 60 -25.50 -20.87 15.45
N PRO A 61 -25.66 -21.48 14.27
CA PRO A 61 -26.23 -20.78 13.13
C PRO A 61 -27.72 -20.50 13.37
N PRO A 62 -28.25 -19.33 12.99
CA PRO A 62 -29.67 -19.07 13.10
C PRO A 62 -30.49 -20.04 12.25
N PRO A 63 -31.68 -20.48 12.73
CA PRO A 63 -32.55 -21.39 12.00
C PRO A 63 -33.14 -20.67 10.78
N GLY A 64 -33.36 -21.46 9.73
CA GLY A 64 -33.65 -20.98 8.39
C GLY A 64 -34.82 -20.01 8.27
N GLU A 65 -34.61 -19.02 7.42
CA GLU A 65 -35.63 -18.48 6.54
C GLU A 65 -35.07 -18.59 5.13
N GLN A 66 -35.66 -19.50 4.35
CA GLN A 66 -35.47 -19.54 2.91
C GLN A 66 -36.22 -18.32 2.33
N PRO A 67 -35.62 -17.52 1.45
CA PRO A 67 -36.43 -16.73 0.53
C PRO A 67 -36.92 -17.70 -0.55
N GLU A 68 -38.17 -18.14 -0.39
CA GLU A 68 -38.95 -18.74 -1.46
C GLU A 68 -39.34 -17.65 -2.46
N ASP A 69 -38.34 -17.21 -3.22
CA ASP A 69 -38.49 -16.22 -4.28
C ASP A 69 -38.04 -16.90 -5.58
N TYR A 70 -38.46 -18.15 -5.77
CA TYR A 70 -38.53 -18.75 -7.09
C TYR A 70 -39.62 -17.99 -7.82
N TYR A 71 -39.24 -17.20 -8.83
CA TYR A 71 -40.19 -16.61 -9.76
C TYR A 71 -41.02 -17.74 -10.38
N GLU A 72 -42.23 -17.95 -9.85
CA GLU A 72 -43.31 -18.61 -10.58
C GLU A 72 -43.64 -17.72 -11.77
N ASN A 73 -43.04 -18.03 -12.92
CA ASN A 73 -43.55 -17.56 -14.20
C ASN A 73 -44.80 -18.39 -14.52
N GLU A 74 -45.94 -18.09 -13.91
CA GLU A 74 -47.23 -18.72 -14.25
C GLU A 74 -47.87 -18.15 -15.55
N ASP A 75 -47.18 -17.27 -16.28
CA ASP A 75 -47.67 -16.68 -17.52
C ASP A 75 -46.76 -16.96 -18.74
N ILE A 76 -46.15 -18.15 -18.84
CA ILE A 76 -45.63 -18.64 -20.11
C ILE A 76 -46.73 -19.46 -20.78
N ASP A 77 -47.39 -18.84 -21.74
CA ASP A 77 -48.32 -19.48 -22.66
C ASP A 77 -47.56 -20.56 -23.45
N GLU A 78 -47.63 -21.82 -22.99
CA GLU A 78 -46.96 -22.97 -23.64
C GLU A 78 -47.49 -23.24 -25.06
N ASP A 79 -48.55 -22.56 -25.49
CA ASP A 79 -49.14 -22.68 -26.83
C ASP A 79 -48.57 -21.66 -27.84
N ALA A 80 -47.62 -20.80 -27.44
CA ALA A 80 -47.03 -19.78 -28.32
C ALA A 80 -45.70 -20.19 -28.98
N TYR A 81 -45.34 -21.48 -28.99
CA TYR A 81 -44.27 -21.96 -29.86
C TYR A 81 -44.76 -21.97 -31.32
N PRO A 82 -44.11 -21.24 -32.25
CA PRO A 82 -44.43 -21.37 -33.66
C PRO A 82 -44.21 -22.82 -34.07
N ALA A 83 -45.24 -23.40 -34.71
CA ALA A 83 -45.21 -24.74 -35.26
C ALA A 83 -43.90 -24.99 -36.04
N GLU A 84 -43.35 -26.20 -35.87
CA GLU A 84 -42.19 -26.65 -36.65
C GLU A 84 -42.41 -26.36 -38.14
N PRO A 85 -41.41 -25.84 -38.86
CA PRO A 85 -41.52 -25.66 -40.29
C PRO A 85 -41.73 -27.02 -40.97
N PRO A 86 -42.54 -27.10 -42.04
CA PRO A 86 -42.84 -28.36 -42.71
C PRO A 86 -41.55 -29.04 -43.22
N PRO A 87 -41.45 -30.37 -43.15
CA PRO A 87 -40.28 -31.07 -43.66
C PRO A 87 -40.33 -31.07 -45.20
N GLY A 88 -39.42 -30.33 -45.83
CA GLY A 88 -39.14 -30.52 -47.26
C GLY A 88 -39.09 -29.29 -48.17
N GLU A 89 -39.04 -28.08 -47.67
CA GLU A 89 -38.68 -26.92 -48.50
C GLU A 89 -37.29 -26.43 -48.12
N GLN A 90 -36.28 -26.93 -48.84
CA GLN A 90 -34.95 -26.35 -48.82
C GLN A 90 -35.02 -25.02 -49.58
N PRO A 91 -34.62 -23.88 -48.99
CA PRO A 91 -34.33 -22.69 -49.77
C PRO A 91 -33.13 -23.01 -50.68
N GLU A 92 -33.32 -22.90 -51.99
CA GLU A 92 -32.29 -23.12 -53.01
C GLU A 92 -31.33 -21.92 -53.14
N ASP A 93 -30.96 -21.29 -52.02
CA ASP A 93 -30.04 -20.16 -51.98
C ASP A 93 -28.92 -20.35 -50.94
N TYR A 94 -28.41 -21.57 -50.86
CA TYR A 94 -27.01 -21.75 -50.46
C TYR A 94 -26.15 -21.20 -51.60
N TYR A 95 -25.78 -19.93 -51.51
CA TYR A 95 -24.77 -19.35 -52.39
C TYR A 95 -23.50 -20.18 -52.27
N GLU A 96 -23.24 -21.04 -53.26
CA GLU A 96 -21.90 -21.51 -53.56
C GLU A 96 -21.08 -20.26 -53.89
N ASN A 97 -20.28 -19.80 -52.93
CA ASN A 97 -19.24 -18.84 -53.23
C ASN A 97 -18.14 -19.56 -54.02
N GLU A 98 -18.35 -19.76 -55.32
CA GLU A 98 -17.32 -20.30 -56.24
C GLU A 98 -16.18 -19.30 -56.50
N ASP A 99 -16.22 -18.11 -55.89
CA ASP A 99 -15.18 -17.07 -56.00
C ASP A 99 -14.24 -17.00 -54.77
N ILE A 100 -14.27 -17.99 -53.86
CA ILE A 100 -13.25 -18.10 -52.80
C ILE A 100 -12.00 -18.73 -53.41
N ASP A 101 -11.06 -17.88 -53.80
CA ASP A 101 -9.71 -18.26 -54.21
C ASP A 101 -9.02 -18.96 -53.01
N GLU A 102 -9.02 -20.29 -52.97
CA GLU A 102 -8.39 -21.09 -51.90
C GLU A 102 -6.87 -20.84 -51.79
N ASP A 103 -6.28 -20.17 -52.78
CA ASP A 103 -4.86 -19.78 -52.80
C ASP A 103 -4.60 -18.38 -52.22
N ALA A 104 -5.64 -17.66 -51.75
CA ALA A 104 -5.53 -16.32 -51.17
C ALA A 104 -5.41 -16.31 -49.63
N TYR A 105 -5.17 -17.45 -48.99
CA TYR A 105 -4.81 -17.45 -47.56
C TYR A 105 -3.39 -16.85 -47.40
N PRO A 106 -3.23 -15.72 -46.68
CA PRO A 106 -1.91 -15.17 -46.42
C PRO A 106 -1.07 -16.19 -45.66
N ALA A 107 0.20 -16.32 -46.07
CA ALA A 107 1.17 -17.19 -45.44
C ALA A 107 1.16 -17.02 -43.90
N GLU A 108 1.29 -18.14 -43.19
CA GLU A 108 1.33 -18.18 -41.73
C GLU A 108 2.30 -17.13 -41.16
N PRO A 109 1.92 -16.41 -40.09
CA PRO A 109 2.81 -15.46 -39.44
C PRO A 109 4.05 -16.18 -38.88
N PRO A 110 5.22 -15.52 -38.83
CA PRO A 110 6.44 -16.13 -38.34
C PRO A 110 6.28 -16.61 -36.89
N PRO A 111 6.90 -17.75 -36.50
CA PRO A 111 6.80 -18.27 -35.15
C PRO A 111 7.47 -17.30 -34.18
N GLY A 112 6.67 -16.62 -33.35
CA GLY A 112 7.18 -15.72 -32.30
C GLY A 112 6.37 -14.44 -32.11
N GLU A 113 5.44 -14.10 -33.01
CA GLU A 113 4.51 -12.98 -32.83
C GLU A 113 3.12 -13.41 -33.27
N THR A 114 2.40 -14.12 -32.40
CA THR A 114 0.95 -14.21 -32.52
C THR A 114 0.37 -12.97 -31.84
N PRO A 115 -0.25 -12.02 -32.58
CA PRO A 115 -1.13 -11.04 -31.94
C PRO A 115 -2.18 -11.82 -31.15
N PRO A 116 -2.70 -11.31 -30.01
CA PRO A 116 -3.72 -12.02 -29.25
C PRO A 116 -4.84 -12.40 -30.21
N ALA A 117 -5.03 -13.72 -30.34
CA ALA A 117 -6.03 -14.31 -31.20
C ALA A 117 -7.35 -13.63 -30.86
N HIS A 118 -8.02 -13.10 -31.89
CA HIS A 118 -9.36 -12.54 -31.85
C HIS A 118 -10.13 -12.97 -30.59
N CYS A 119 -10.14 -12.10 -29.58
CA CYS A 119 -10.56 -12.50 -28.25
C CYS A 119 -12.06 -12.77 -28.23
N ILE A 120 -12.42 -14.04 -28.19
CA ILE A 120 -13.80 -14.46 -28.00
C ILE A 120 -14.06 -14.44 -26.50
N CYS A 121 -14.50 -13.28 -26.01
CA CYS A 121 -14.93 -13.13 -24.63
C CYS A 121 -16.45 -13.17 -24.52
N PRO A 122 -17.00 -13.74 -23.43
CA PRO A 122 -18.43 -13.68 -23.19
C PRO A 122 -18.84 -12.22 -22.93
N MET A 123 -20.06 -11.86 -23.34
CA MET A 123 -20.69 -10.55 -23.08
C MET A 123 -21.17 -10.40 -21.62
N ILE A 124 -20.54 -11.11 -20.68
CA ILE A 124 -20.85 -11.02 -19.25
C ILE A 124 -20.14 -9.79 -18.71
N HIS A 125 -20.88 -8.86 -18.12
CA HIS A 125 -20.31 -7.69 -17.46
C HIS A 125 -20.02 -8.03 -15.99
N ALA A 126 -18.78 -8.35 -15.68
CA ALA A 126 -18.28 -8.70 -14.35
C ALA A 126 -16.93 -8.01 -14.16
N PRO A 127 -16.93 -6.69 -13.90
CA PRO A 127 -15.74 -5.86 -14.04
C PRO A 127 -14.61 -6.32 -13.11
N VAL A 128 -13.37 -6.15 -13.58
CA VAL A 128 -12.15 -6.43 -12.82
C VAL A 128 -11.17 -5.28 -12.97
N CYS A 129 -10.36 -5.03 -11.95
CA CYS A 129 -9.27 -4.08 -12.03
C CYS A 129 -7.98 -4.83 -12.40
N GLY A 130 -7.33 -4.42 -13.48
CA GLY A 130 -6.02 -4.94 -13.86
C GLY A 130 -4.89 -4.44 -12.95
N GLU A 131 -3.78 -5.17 -12.90
CA GLU A 131 -2.53 -4.70 -12.26
C GLU A 131 -1.96 -3.44 -12.92
N ASP A 132 -2.40 -3.12 -14.13
CA ASP A 132 -2.09 -1.89 -14.86
C ASP A 132 -2.95 -0.68 -14.43
N GLY A 133 -3.92 -0.88 -13.51
CA GLY A 133 -4.86 0.14 -13.07
C GLY A 133 -6.02 0.40 -14.03
N THR A 134 -6.22 -0.45 -15.04
CA THR A 134 -7.32 -0.33 -16.01
C THR A 134 -8.51 -1.22 -15.60
N THR A 135 -9.72 -0.67 -15.68
CA THR A 135 -10.96 -1.46 -15.52
C THR A 135 -11.27 -2.24 -16.80
N TYR A 136 -11.41 -3.56 -16.68
CA TYR A 136 -11.85 -4.43 -17.76
C TYR A 136 -13.28 -4.90 -17.53
N GLY A 137 -14.07 -5.02 -18.60
CA GLY A 137 -15.49 -5.42 -18.49
C GLY A 137 -15.69 -6.83 -17.92
N ASN A 138 -14.70 -7.71 -18.06
CA ASN A 138 -14.57 -8.96 -17.32
C ASN A 138 -13.14 -9.50 -17.35
N SER A 139 -12.88 -10.57 -16.58
CA SER A 139 -11.57 -11.24 -16.51
C SER A 139 -11.06 -11.77 -17.85
N CYS A 140 -11.96 -12.19 -18.76
CA CYS A 140 -11.55 -12.58 -20.12
C CYS A 140 -10.98 -11.39 -20.89
N HIS A 141 -11.60 -10.20 -20.79
CA HIS A 141 -11.09 -9.00 -21.44
C HIS A 141 -9.73 -8.55 -20.90
N ALA A 142 -9.45 -8.74 -19.60
CA ALA A 142 -8.12 -8.48 -19.03
C ALA A 142 -7.08 -9.47 -19.55
N ALA A 143 -7.39 -10.77 -19.51
CA ALA A 143 -6.51 -11.82 -20.02
C ALA A 143 -6.26 -11.72 -21.53
N CYS A 144 -7.23 -11.23 -22.30
CA CYS A 144 -7.13 -10.99 -23.74
C CYS A 144 -5.97 -10.05 -24.13
N VAL A 145 -5.63 -9.11 -23.24
CA VAL A 145 -4.53 -8.16 -23.43
C VAL A 145 -3.35 -8.45 -22.49
N ASP A 146 -3.27 -9.68 -21.99
CA ASP A 146 -2.22 -10.17 -21.08
C ASP A 146 -2.06 -9.33 -19.81
N VAL A 147 -3.16 -8.78 -19.28
CA VAL A 147 -3.18 -8.07 -18.00
C VAL A 147 -3.73 -8.97 -16.91
N ALA A 148 -2.94 -9.15 -15.85
CA ALA A 148 -3.36 -9.87 -14.65
C ALA A 148 -4.40 -9.06 -13.87
N VAL A 149 -5.35 -9.76 -13.24
CA VAL A 149 -6.37 -9.13 -12.40
C VAL A 149 -5.79 -8.85 -11.02
N ALA A 150 -5.82 -7.58 -10.61
CA ALA A 150 -5.48 -7.15 -9.25
C ALA A 150 -6.61 -7.46 -8.26
N TYR A 151 -7.85 -7.11 -8.59
CA TYR A 151 -9.03 -7.40 -7.76
C TYR A 151 -10.35 -7.34 -8.57
N ASP A 152 -11.40 -7.96 -8.04
CA ASP A 152 -12.75 -7.90 -8.60
C ASP A 152 -13.40 -6.51 -8.44
N GLY A 153 -14.15 -6.08 -9.45
CA GLY A 153 -14.78 -4.77 -9.55
C GLY A 153 -13.99 -3.77 -10.40
N GLU A 154 -14.53 -2.57 -10.57
CA GLU A 154 -13.85 -1.49 -11.28
C GLU A 154 -12.63 -0.99 -10.48
N CYS A 155 -11.60 -0.52 -11.18
CA CYS A 155 -10.48 0.17 -10.54
C CYS A 155 -10.96 1.42 -9.80
N ARG A 156 -10.43 1.62 -8.59
CA ARG A 156 -10.68 2.80 -7.76
C ARG A 156 -9.37 3.54 -7.53
N ASP A 157 -9.44 4.87 -7.44
CA ASP A 157 -8.29 5.74 -7.16
C ASP A 157 -7.63 5.42 -5.79
N ASP A 158 -8.39 4.83 -4.87
CA ASP A 158 -7.96 4.48 -3.51
C ASP A 158 -7.50 3.01 -3.34
N GLY A 159 -7.39 2.24 -4.43
CA GLY A 159 -7.02 0.81 -4.39
C GLY A 159 -8.22 -0.12 -4.16
N PRO A 160 -7.99 -1.41 -3.80
CA PRO A 160 -9.05 -2.40 -3.64
C PRO A 160 -10.02 -2.05 -2.50
N GLY A 161 -11.08 -1.31 -2.87
CA GLY A 161 -12.28 -1.07 -2.06
C GLY A 161 -12.20 0.15 -1.15
N ASP A 162 -13.39 0.67 -0.78
CA ASP A 162 -13.56 1.57 0.36
C ASP A 162 -13.08 0.84 1.62
N CYS A 163 -11.79 0.97 1.91
CA CYS A 163 -11.17 0.14 2.89
C CYS A 163 -11.41 0.70 4.29
N VAL A 164 -12.53 0.28 4.87
CA VAL A 164 -12.96 0.69 6.21
C VAL A 164 -12.14 -0.09 7.24
N CYS A 165 -11.04 0.51 7.68
CA CYS A 165 -10.25 0.01 8.79
C CYS A 165 -10.53 0.78 10.07
N THR A 166 -10.43 0.08 11.20
CA THR A 166 -10.32 0.74 12.50
C THR A 166 -8.99 1.50 12.60
N GLU A 167 -8.97 2.56 13.41
CA GLU A 167 -7.73 3.28 13.76
C GLU A 167 -6.98 2.62 14.94
N GLU A 168 -7.22 1.33 15.16
CA GLU A 168 -6.49 0.55 16.17
C GLU A 168 -5.03 0.41 15.73
N TYR A 169 -4.09 0.74 16.63
CA TYR A 169 -2.67 0.60 16.37
C TYR A 169 -2.15 -0.77 16.82
N ARG A 170 -2.04 -1.69 15.86
CA ARG A 170 -1.43 -3.03 16.02
C ARG A 170 -0.50 -3.28 14.82
N PRO A 171 0.70 -2.68 14.82
CA PRO A 171 1.49 -2.54 13.60
C PRO A 171 1.93 -3.88 13.04
N VAL A 172 2.06 -3.95 11.71
CA VAL A 172 2.57 -5.10 10.97
C VAL A 172 3.62 -4.66 9.97
N CYS A 173 4.56 -5.55 9.65
CA CYS A 173 5.55 -5.33 8.60
C CYS A 173 5.06 -6.01 7.32
N GLY A 174 4.89 -5.24 6.25
CA GLY A 174 4.55 -5.75 4.93
C GLY A 174 5.73 -6.47 4.28
N ALA A 175 5.44 -7.35 3.33
CA ALA A 175 6.43 -8.02 2.47
C ALA A 175 7.22 -7.02 1.60
N ASP A 176 6.69 -5.81 1.44
CA ASP A 176 7.32 -4.66 0.79
C ASP A 176 8.30 -3.88 1.70
N GLY A 177 8.45 -4.30 2.96
CA GLY A 177 9.31 -3.64 3.95
C GLY A 177 8.70 -2.37 4.57
N GLN A 178 7.42 -2.07 4.32
CA GLN A 178 6.73 -0.93 4.91
C GLN A 178 5.97 -1.32 6.18
N THR A 179 5.93 -0.40 7.16
CA THR A 179 5.14 -0.60 8.37
C THR A 179 3.73 -0.07 8.16
N TYR A 180 2.74 -0.93 8.38
CA TYR A 180 1.32 -0.57 8.39
C TYR A 180 0.83 -0.45 9.83
N SER A 181 -0.07 0.52 10.10
CA SER A 181 -0.60 0.77 11.45
C SER A 181 -1.41 -0.40 12.01
N ASN A 182 -2.02 -1.19 11.14
CA ASN A 182 -2.62 -2.48 11.45
C ASN A 182 -2.71 -3.37 10.21
N GLY A 183 -3.04 -4.64 10.44
CA GLY A 183 -3.20 -5.63 9.37
C GLY A 183 -4.31 -5.30 8.37
N CYS A 184 -5.37 -4.59 8.79
CA CYS A 184 -6.40 -4.14 7.86
C CYS A 184 -5.81 -3.17 6.84
N LYS A 185 -5.06 -2.14 7.29
CA LYS A 185 -4.41 -1.18 6.39
C LYS A 185 -3.37 -1.84 5.45
N ALA A 186 -2.68 -2.89 5.89
CA ALA A 186 -1.79 -3.67 5.03
C ALA A 186 -2.57 -4.41 3.92
N GLY A 187 -3.64 -5.11 4.30
CA GLY A 187 -4.53 -5.78 3.34
C GLY A 187 -5.20 -4.81 2.36
N CYS A 188 -5.58 -3.62 2.83
CA CYS A 188 -6.12 -2.55 1.98
C CYS A 188 -5.14 -2.05 0.93
N ALA A 189 -3.85 -2.04 1.26
CA ALA A 189 -2.81 -1.71 0.31
C ALA A 189 -2.45 -2.89 -0.61
N GLY A 190 -3.12 -4.05 -0.46
CA GLY A 190 -2.79 -5.27 -1.20
C GLY A 190 -1.42 -5.85 -0.83
N VAL A 191 -0.93 -5.59 0.38
CA VAL A 191 0.40 -6.01 0.83
C VAL A 191 0.30 -7.17 1.81
N ASP A 192 0.93 -8.30 1.45
CA ASP A 192 1.08 -9.45 2.34
C ASP A 192 1.87 -9.07 3.60
N ILE A 193 1.47 -9.62 4.75
CA ILE A 193 2.14 -9.39 6.02
C ILE A 193 3.35 -10.33 6.13
N ALA A 194 4.56 -9.76 6.25
CA ALA A 194 5.79 -10.51 6.49
C ALA A 194 5.90 -10.99 7.94
N TYR A 195 5.62 -10.12 8.92
CA TYR A 195 5.59 -10.45 10.35
C TYR A 195 4.85 -9.40 11.18
N GLU A 196 4.41 -9.78 12.39
CA GLU A 196 3.78 -8.88 13.34
C GLU A 196 4.76 -7.86 13.96
N GLY A 197 4.27 -6.66 14.22
CA GLY A 197 5.05 -5.52 14.69
C GLY A 197 5.51 -4.62 13.55
N ALA A 198 6.01 -3.43 13.89
CA ALA A 198 6.60 -2.54 12.90
C ALA A 198 7.79 -3.20 12.20
N CYS A 199 8.01 -2.85 10.93
CA CYS A 199 9.21 -3.27 10.23
C CYS A 199 10.43 -2.83 11.01
N ARG A 200 11.22 -3.81 11.41
CA ARG A 200 12.54 -3.55 11.93
C ARG A 200 13.39 -3.24 10.71
N ARG A 201 14.23 -2.20 10.79
CA ARG A 201 15.49 -2.22 10.04
C ARG A 201 16.27 -3.39 10.62
N LEU A 202 15.91 -4.60 10.22
CA LEU A 202 16.60 -5.79 10.63
C LEU A 202 18.02 -5.54 10.14
N PRO A 203 19.00 -5.46 11.06
CA PRO A 203 20.36 -5.58 10.60
C PRO A 203 20.42 -6.90 9.80
N PRO A 204 21.17 -6.97 8.70
CA PRO A 204 21.26 -8.17 7.86
C PRO A 204 21.39 -9.41 8.76
N ALA A 205 20.78 -10.54 8.38
CA ALA A 205 20.71 -11.75 9.22
C ALA A 205 22.09 -12.22 9.76
N ASP A 206 23.19 -11.73 9.19
CA ASP A 206 24.58 -11.95 9.57
C ASP A 206 25.24 -10.81 10.38
N CYS A 207 24.46 -9.96 11.06
CA CYS A 207 25.01 -8.86 11.83
C CYS A 207 25.57 -9.28 13.19
N ILE A 208 26.75 -9.88 13.14
CA ILE A 208 27.52 -10.31 14.29
C ILE A 208 28.41 -9.14 14.74
N CYS A 209 27.96 -8.41 15.76
CA CYS A 209 28.75 -7.35 16.37
C CYS A 209 29.36 -7.78 17.71
N PRO A 210 30.58 -7.29 18.04
CA PRO A 210 31.14 -7.48 19.36
C PRO A 210 30.32 -6.74 20.41
N MET A 211 30.18 -7.32 21.61
CA MET A 211 29.56 -6.69 22.78
C MET A 211 30.46 -5.64 23.46
N ILE A 212 31.18 -4.85 22.66
CA ILE A 212 32.01 -3.74 23.15
C ILE A 212 31.13 -2.50 23.20
N HIS A 213 31.07 -1.85 24.36
CA HIS A 213 30.34 -0.59 24.51
C HIS A 213 31.28 0.59 24.22
N ALA A 214 31.24 1.10 22.99
CA ALA A 214 32.05 2.21 22.49
C ALA A 214 31.16 3.13 21.63
N PRO A 215 30.30 3.94 22.26
CA PRO A 215 29.18 4.57 21.58
C PRO A 215 29.61 5.52 20.47
N VAL A 216 28.81 5.59 19.42
CA VAL A 216 29.00 6.51 18.27
C VAL A 216 27.69 7.20 17.92
N CYS A 217 27.77 8.42 17.42
CA CYS A 217 26.62 9.15 16.91
C CYS A 217 26.55 8.94 15.39
N GLY A 218 25.43 8.44 14.90
CA GLY A 218 25.16 8.28 13.47
C GLY A 218 24.85 9.60 12.77
N GLU A 219 25.01 9.64 11.45
CA GLU A 219 24.56 10.77 10.62
C GLU A 219 23.03 10.95 10.65
N ASP A 220 22.29 9.92 11.08
CA ASP A 220 20.85 9.95 11.31
C ASP A 220 20.44 10.52 12.68
N GLY A 221 21.41 10.94 13.50
CA GLY A 221 21.18 11.53 14.82
C GLY A 221 20.90 10.53 15.93
N HIS A 222 21.06 9.23 15.68
CA HIS A 222 20.89 8.18 16.70
C HIS A 222 22.23 7.73 17.30
N THR A 223 22.22 7.37 18.58
CA THR A 223 23.39 6.79 19.26
C THR A 223 23.40 5.28 19.12
N TYR A 224 24.52 4.73 18.68
CA TYR A 224 24.75 3.30 18.55
C TYR A 224 25.73 2.81 19.60
N GLY A 225 25.53 1.57 20.11
CA GLY A 225 26.37 1.00 21.17
C GLY A 225 27.84 0.82 20.76
N ASN A 226 28.10 0.63 19.46
CA ASN A 226 29.41 0.78 18.85
C ASN A 226 29.30 0.99 17.33
N SER A 227 30.44 1.24 16.67
CA SER A 227 30.53 1.43 15.21
C SER A 227 30.05 0.24 14.39
N CYS A 228 30.21 -1.00 14.88
CA CYS A 228 29.65 -2.17 14.21
C CYS A 228 28.12 -2.12 14.20
N HIS A 229 27.49 -1.75 15.33
CA HIS A 229 26.03 -1.62 15.39
C HIS A 229 25.48 -0.53 14.45
N ALA A 230 26.23 0.56 14.23
CA ALA A 230 25.87 1.60 13.26
C ALA A 230 26.00 1.08 11.81
N ALA A 231 27.14 0.46 11.48
CA ALA A 231 27.36 -0.13 10.17
C ALA A 231 26.37 -1.27 9.85
N CYS A 232 25.93 -2.01 10.87
CA CYS A 232 24.96 -3.08 10.76
C CYS A 232 23.58 -2.64 10.25
N VAL A 233 23.26 -1.36 10.38
CA VAL A 233 22.01 -0.79 9.84
C VAL A 233 22.30 0.25 8.77
N ASP A 234 23.48 0.15 8.13
CA ASP A 234 23.97 1.03 7.07
C ASP A 234 23.95 2.53 7.44
N VAL A 235 24.25 2.84 8.71
CA VAL A 235 24.36 4.22 9.20
C VAL A 235 25.83 4.60 9.36
N ALA A 236 26.25 5.64 8.64
CA ALA A 236 27.57 6.23 8.78
C ALA A 236 27.73 6.92 10.13
N VAL A 237 28.94 6.85 10.70
CA VAL A 237 29.27 7.50 11.98
C VAL A 237 29.60 8.98 11.71
N ALA A 238 28.83 9.88 12.33
CA ALA A 238 29.11 11.31 12.32
C ALA A 238 30.28 11.66 13.24
N TYR A 239 30.29 11.14 14.48
CA TYR A 239 31.38 11.31 15.45
C TYR A 239 31.38 10.23 16.55
N GLU A 240 32.52 10.08 17.22
CA GLU A 240 32.65 9.20 18.39
C GLU A 240 31.95 9.79 19.62
N GLY A 241 31.29 8.94 20.41
CA GLY A 241 30.47 9.32 21.55
C GLY A 241 28.97 9.28 21.27
N ALA A 242 28.16 9.44 22.32
CA ALA A 242 26.72 9.54 22.17
C ALA A 242 26.30 10.87 21.54
N CYS A 243 25.20 10.88 20.79
CA CYS A 243 24.62 12.10 20.27
C CYS A 243 24.21 13.05 21.42
N GLY A 244 24.40 14.35 21.22
CA GLY A 244 23.99 15.38 22.20
C GLY A 244 24.91 15.55 23.40
N GLY A 245 26.08 14.91 23.41
CA GLY A 245 27.10 15.06 24.46
C GLY A 245 28.03 16.26 24.28
N PHE A 246 27.49 17.47 24.11
CA PHE A 246 28.25 18.74 24.14
C PHE A 246 27.98 19.54 25.41
#